data_AF-X8BG36-F1
#
_entry.id   AF-X8BG36-F1
#
_cell.length_a   1.000
_cell.length_b   1.000
_cell.length_c   1.000
_cell.angle_alpha   90.00
_cell.angle_beta   90.00
_cell.angle_gamma   90.00
#
_symmetry.space_group_name_H-M   'P 1'
#
loop_
_entity.id
_entity.type
_entity.pdbx_description
1 polymer ?
#
loop_
_entity_poly.entity_id
_entity_poly.type
_entity_poly.pdbx_seq_one_letter_code
_entity_poly.pdbx_strand_id
1 'polypeptide(L)'
;MPRGCSVVRHQLERFGGREINTAGDGFVAMFTSPTAAVVCADAIVVAVRVLGIEVRTGIHVGEVEVRGDDVAGLAVPICARVAAHAGLSQVLVSSTARDIVAGSRRRFADRGEHELKGVPGRWQLCTLVRDEAAIGR
;
A
#
# COMPACT_ATOMS: atom_id res chain seq x y z
N MET A 1 11.55 -6.94 3.21
CA MET A 1 11.57 -6.27 4.54
C MET A 1 11.21 -7.33 5.57
N PRO A 2 11.99 -7.58 6.64
CA PRO A 2 11.72 -8.73 7.49
C PRO A 2 10.32 -8.67 8.12
N ARG A 3 9.56 -9.77 8.00
CA ARG A 3 8.21 -9.94 8.59
C ARG A 3 8.15 -9.72 10.10
N GLY A 4 9.29 -9.66 10.78
CA GLY A 4 9.37 -9.36 12.22
C GLY A 4 9.26 -7.87 12.60
N CYS A 5 9.05 -6.95 11.65
CA CYS A 5 9.08 -5.51 11.97
C CYS A 5 7.89 -5.07 12.85
N SER A 6 8.16 -4.86 14.13
CA SER A 6 7.17 -4.36 15.11
C SER A 6 6.62 -2.99 14.76
N VAL A 7 7.43 -2.12 14.13
CA VAL A 7 7.00 -0.77 13.70
C VAL A 7 5.88 -0.85 12.68
N VAL A 8 5.95 -1.77 11.71
CA VAL A 8 4.87 -1.95 10.72
C VAL A 8 3.61 -2.45 11.39
N ARG A 9 3.70 -3.48 12.23
CA ARG A 9 2.52 -4.00 12.96
C ARG A 9 1.85 -2.93 13.81
N HIS A 10 2.65 -2.13 14.50
CA HIS A 10 2.13 -1.02 15.29
C HIS A 10 1.35 -0.01 14.42
N GLN A 11 1.84 0.33 13.21
CA GLN A 11 1.07 1.19 12.31
C GLN A 11 -0.19 0.49 11.77
N LEU A 12 -0.13 -0.81 11.45
CA LEU A 12 -1.31 -1.57 11.02
C LEU A 12 -2.39 -1.52 12.10
N GLU A 13 -2.06 -1.88 13.34
CA GLU A 13 -2.98 -1.83 14.49
C GLU A 13 -3.55 -0.42 14.70
N ARG A 14 -2.68 0.61 14.70
CA ARG A 14 -3.08 2.01 14.90
C ARG A 14 -4.12 2.50 13.89
N PHE A 15 -4.05 2.03 12.65
CA PHE A 15 -4.93 2.45 11.57
C PHE A 15 -6.01 1.42 11.22
N GLY A 16 -6.20 0.38 12.06
CA GLY A 16 -7.25 -0.63 11.88
C GLY A 16 -6.99 -1.60 10.73
N GLY A 17 -5.73 -1.81 10.37
CA GLY A 17 -5.30 -2.79 9.38
C GLY A 17 -5.21 -4.19 9.98
N ARG A 18 -5.71 -5.19 9.26
CA ARG A 18 -5.58 -6.60 9.61
C ARG A 18 -4.50 -7.24 8.74
N GLU A 19 -3.38 -7.64 9.34
CA GLU A 19 -2.33 -8.41 8.65
C GLU A 19 -2.93 -9.72 8.12
N ILE A 20 -2.58 -10.08 6.88
CA ILE A 20 -2.94 -11.36 6.28
C ILE A 20 -1.68 -12.17 6.00
N ASN A 21 -1.73 -13.44 6.39
CA ASN A 21 -0.62 -14.34 6.15
C ASN A 21 -0.56 -14.67 4.66
N THR A 22 0.52 -14.25 4.02
CA THR A 22 0.80 -14.58 2.61
C THR A 22 2.09 -15.38 2.52
N ALA A 23 2.41 -15.98 1.39
CA ALA A 23 3.76 -16.51 1.13
C ALA A 23 4.64 -15.36 0.60
N GLY A 24 5.72 -15.01 1.31
CA GLY A 24 6.61 -13.91 0.90
C GLY A 24 7.45 -13.31 2.04
N ASP A 25 8.21 -12.28 1.74
CA ASP A 25 9.10 -11.56 2.67
C ASP A 25 8.61 -10.12 2.93
N GLY A 26 7.30 -9.90 2.80
CA GLY A 26 6.65 -8.61 3.02
C GLY A 26 5.41 -8.73 3.92
N PHE A 27 4.80 -7.57 4.18
CA PHE A 27 3.53 -7.43 4.86
C PHE A 27 2.41 -7.24 3.83
N VAL A 28 1.29 -7.92 4.04
CA VAL A 28 0.04 -7.63 3.34
C VAL A 28 -1.02 -7.45 4.41
N ALA A 29 -1.84 -6.43 4.27
CA ALA A 29 -2.89 -6.12 5.22
C ALA A 29 -4.15 -5.63 4.52
N MET A 30 -5.29 -5.91 5.13
CA MET A 30 -6.59 -5.45 4.66
C MET A 30 -7.13 -4.34 5.56
N PHE A 31 -7.88 -3.44 4.95
CA PHE A 31 -8.53 -2.31 5.61
C PHE A 31 -9.97 -2.24 5.10
N THR A 32 -10.89 -1.91 6.00
CA THR A 32 -12.28 -1.56 5.63
C THR A 32 -12.39 -0.16 5.05
N SER A 33 -11.41 0.72 5.35
CA SER A 33 -11.34 2.10 4.85
C SER A 33 -10.13 2.28 3.93
N PRO A 34 -10.34 2.58 2.63
CA PRO A 34 -9.26 2.88 1.70
C PRO A 34 -8.44 4.10 2.12
N THR A 35 -9.08 5.12 2.69
CA THR A 35 -8.39 6.28 3.26
C THR A 35 -7.46 5.86 4.39
N ALA A 36 -7.91 4.99 5.31
CA ALA A 36 -7.08 4.49 6.40
C ALA A 36 -5.86 3.71 5.89
N ALA A 37 -6.03 2.88 4.84
CA ALA A 37 -4.92 2.18 4.20
C ALA A 37 -3.85 3.15 3.66
N VAL A 38 -4.28 4.23 2.99
CA VAL A 38 -3.36 5.27 2.46
C VAL A 38 -2.62 5.98 3.60
N VAL A 39 -3.32 6.35 4.68
CA VAL A 39 -2.68 7.00 5.84
C VAL A 39 -1.69 6.05 6.53
N CYS A 40 -2.06 4.78 6.69
CA CYS A 40 -1.22 3.76 7.29
C CYS A 40 0.06 3.55 6.47
N ALA A 41 -0.06 3.40 5.15
CA ALA A 41 1.08 3.25 4.25
C ALA A 41 2.06 4.44 4.36
N ASP A 42 1.55 5.66 4.35
CA ASP A 42 2.37 6.86 4.50
C ASP A 42 3.12 6.88 5.85
N ALA A 43 2.40 6.56 6.94
CA ALA A 43 2.96 6.49 8.28
C ALA A 43 4.03 5.38 8.40
N ILE A 44 3.82 4.22 7.77
CA ILE A 44 4.82 3.15 7.70
C ILE A 44 6.09 3.66 7.03
N VAL A 45 5.98 4.29 5.86
CA VAL A 45 7.16 4.81 5.15
C VAL A 45 7.93 5.83 6.00
N VAL A 46 7.24 6.71 6.73
CA VAL A 46 7.92 7.64 7.66
C VAL A 46 8.61 6.89 8.80
N ALA A 47 7.89 5.98 9.45
CA ALA A 47 8.35 5.34 10.68
C ALA A 47 9.56 4.42 10.46
N VAL A 48 9.57 3.67 9.35
CA VAL A 48 10.69 2.76 9.02
C VAL A 48 11.94 3.50 8.57
N ARG A 49 11.79 4.72 8.01
CA ARG A 49 12.91 5.56 7.61
C ARG A 49 13.79 5.98 8.80
N VAL A 50 13.20 6.16 9.99
CA VAL A 50 13.94 6.43 11.24
C VAL A 50 14.89 5.28 11.60
N LEU A 51 14.61 4.07 11.12
CA LEU A 51 15.44 2.89 11.30
C LEU A 51 16.46 2.68 10.16
N GLY A 52 16.58 3.63 9.22
CA GLY A 52 17.40 3.48 8.02
C GLY A 52 16.84 2.46 7.03
N ILE A 53 15.55 2.13 7.12
CA ILE A 53 14.88 1.16 6.25
C ILE A 53 14.03 1.91 5.23
N GLU A 54 14.09 1.49 3.97
CA GLU A 54 13.18 1.94 2.93
C GLU A 54 12.24 0.83 2.50
N VAL A 55 11.00 1.20 2.19
CA VAL A 55 9.95 0.25 1.81
C VAL A 55 9.26 0.70 0.53
N ARG A 56 8.74 -0.27 -0.21
CA ARG A 56 7.87 -0.08 -1.37
C ARG A 56 6.47 -0.44 -0.96
N THR A 57 5.50 0.44 -1.16
CA THR A 57 4.12 0.20 -0.71
C THR A 57 3.15 0.31 -1.87
N GLY A 58 2.26 -0.66 -1.97
CA GLY A 58 1.18 -0.72 -2.95
C GLY A 58 -0.18 -0.76 -2.27
N ILE A 59 -1.17 -0.09 -2.85
CA ILE A 59 -2.56 -0.13 -2.38
C ILE A 59 -3.47 -0.38 -3.57
N HIS A 60 -4.40 -1.31 -3.39
CA HIS A 60 -5.46 -1.59 -4.33
C HIS A 60 -6.76 -1.87 -3.57
N VAL A 61 -7.89 -1.56 -4.21
CA VAL A 61 -9.23 -1.91 -3.73
C VAL A 61 -9.87 -2.80 -4.79
N GLY A 62 -10.33 -3.96 -4.36
CA GLY A 62 -11.00 -4.93 -5.21
C GLY A 62 -11.69 -6.00 -4.37
N GLU A 63 -12.44 -6.86 -5.02
CA GLU A 63 -13.16 -7.94 -4.37
C GLU A 63 -12.20 -9.05 -3.90
N VAL A 64 -12.50 -9.58 -2.72
CA VAL A 64 -11.80 -10.71 -2.12
C VAL A 64 -12.79 -11.63 -1.42
N GLU A 65 -12.49 -12.92 -1.41
CA GLU A 65 -13.12 -13.89 -0.53
C GLU A 65 -12.31 -14.01 0.76
N VAL A 66 -12.97 -13.85 1.90
CA VAL A 66 -12.35 -14.00 3.23
C VAL A 66 -12.81 -15.33 3.83
N ARG A 67 -11.86 -16.19 4.19
CA ARG A 67 -12.11 -17.51 4.80
C ARG A 67 -11.30 -17.63 6.08
N GLY A 68 -11.88 -17.20 7.19
CA GLY A 68 -11.16 -17.07 8.45
C GLY A 68 -10.02 -16.04 8.32
N ASP A 69 -8.79 -16.50 8.49
CA ASP A 69 -7.58 -15.67 8.37
C ASP A 69 -6.99 -15.61 6.95
N ASP A 70 -7.52 -16.43 6.03
CA ASP A 70 -7.08 -16.46 4.64
C ASP A 70 -7.91 -15.54 3.74
N VAL A 71 -7.24 -15.04 2.69
CA VAL A 71 -7.83 -14.14 1.70
C VAL A 71 -7.48 -14.63 0.30
N ALA A 72 -8.50 -14.80 -0.53
CA ALA A 72 -8.37 -15.19 -1.93
C ALA A 72 -9.02 -14.16 -2.86
N GLY A 73 -8.55 -14.13 -4.11
CA GLY A 73 -9.05 -13.21 -5.13
C GLY A 73 -7.92 -12.42 -5.80
N LEU A 74 -8.23 -11.80 -6.94
CA LEU A 74 -7.24 -11.08 -7.75
C LEU A 74 -6.73 -9.79 -7.08
N ALA A 75 -7.48 -9.23 -6.12
CA ALA A 75 -7.07 -7.99 -5.46
C ALA A 75 -5.74 -8.13 -4.69
N VAL A 76 -5.47 -9.31 -4.11
CA VAL A 76 -4.22 -9.58 -3.37
C VAL A 76 -2.99 -9.54 -4.29
N PRO A 77 -2.91 -10.34 -5.38
CA PRO A 77 -1.79 -10.24 -6.31
C PRO A 77 -1.72 -8.89 -7.02
N ILE A 78 -2.84 -8.23 -7.34
CA ILE A 78 -2.83 -6.87 -7.89
C ILE A 78 -2.14 -5.91 -6.92
N CYS A 79 -2.53 -5.89 -5.65
CA CYS A 79 -1.92 -5.06 -4.62
C CYS A 79 -0.40 -5.30 -4.51
N ALA A 80 0.01 -6.58 -4.51
CA ALA A 80 1.42 -6.95 -4.50
C ALA A 80 2.18 -6.47 -5.74
N ARG A 81 1.55 -6.49 -6.93
CA ARG A 81 2.16 -5.94 -8.15
C ARG A 81 2.23 -4.42 -8.12
N VAL A 82 1.20 -3.72 -7.65
CA VAL A 82 1.27 -2.27 -7.44
C VAL A 82 2.45 -1.92 -6.53
N ALA A 83 2.66 -2.67 -5.43
CA ALA A 83 3.81 -2.46 -4.55
C ALA A 83 5.16 -2.71 -5.25
N ALA A 84 5.23 -3.71 -6.13
CA ALA A 84 6.46 -4.02 -6.89
C ALA A 84 6.85 -2.90 -7.88
N HIS A 85 5.88 -2.15 -8.40
CA HIS A 85 6.10 -0.97 -9.25
C HIS A 85 6.46 0.30 -8.46
N ALA A 86 6.30 0.30 -7.14
CA ALA A 86 6.67 1.45 -6.32
C ALA A 86 8.20 1.57 -6.18
N GLY A 87 8.71 2.79 -6.20
CA GLY A 87 10.07 3.13 -5.81
C GLY A 87 10.28 3.03 -4.30
N LEU A 88 11.53 3.22 -3.87
CA LEU A 88 11.88 3.26 -2.45
C LEU A 88 11.18 4.43 -1.77
N SER A 89 10.68 4.18 -0.56
CA SER A 89 9.93 5.16 0.25
C SER A 89 8.71 5.76 -0.47
N GLN A 90 8.13 4.99 -1.41
CA GLN A 90 6.99 5.40 -2.21
C GLN A 90 5.73 4.60 -1.86
N VAL A 91 4.60 5.32 -1.78
CA VAL A 91 3.26 4.74 -1.75
C VAL A 91 2.64 4.88 -3.14
N LEU A 92 2.44 3.74 -3.81
CA LEU A 92 1.77 3.65 -5.11
C LEU A 92 0.38 3.05 -4.93
N VAL A 93 -0.60 3.55 -5.68
CA VAL A 93 -1.99 3.09 -5.61
C VAL A 93 -2.53 2.84 -7.02
N SER A 94 -3.45 1.88 -7.15
CA SER A 94 -4.27 1.75 -8.38
C SER A 94 -5.24 2.93 -8.52
N SER A 95 -5.66 3.27 -9.75
CA SER A 95 -6.71 4.27 -10.00
C SER A 95 -7.99 4.01 -9.22
N THR A 96 -8.45 2.75 -9.12
CA THR A 96 -9.61 2.38 -8.31
C THR A 96 -9.50 2.86 -6.87
N ALA A 97 -8.34 2.64 -6.23
CA ALA A 97 -8.09 3.08 -4.87
C ALA A 97 -8.05 4.61 -4.76
N ARG A 98 -7.41 5.30 -5.72
CA ARG A 98 -7.39 6.77 -5.81
C ARG A 98 -8.80 7.35 -5.90
N ASP A 99 -9.63 6.78 -6.77
CA ASP A 99 -10.96 7.33 -7.08
C ASP A 99 -11.90 7.22 -5.88
N ILE A 100 -11.80 6.14 -5.10
CA ILE A 100 -12.58 5.97 -3.87
C ILE A 100 -12.19 7.01 -2.79
N VAL A 101 -10.94 7.49 -2.80
CA VAL A 101 -10.47 8.48 -1.81
C VAL A 101 -10.50 9.93 -2.33
N ALA A 102 -11.15 10.20 -3.47
CA ALA A 102 -11.15 11.50 -4.15
C ALA A 102 -11.73 12.66 -3.32
N GLY A 103 -12.48 12.40 -2.24
CA GLY A 103 -12.97 13.40 -1.28
C GLY A 103 -12.07 13.63 -0.06
N SER A 104 -10.95 12.92 0.05
CA SER A 104 -10.02 13.05 1.18
C SER A 104 -9.02 14.20 0.97
N ARG A 105 -8.25 14.53 2.00
CA ARG A 105 -7.13 15.49 1.89
C ARG A 105 -5.93 14.92 1.12
N ARG A 106 -5.95 13.64 0.74
CA ARG A 106 -4.82 12.97 0.07
C ARG A 106 -4.76 13.36 -1.39
N ARG A 107 -3.56 13.72 -1.85
CA ARG A 107 -3.30 14.10 -3.24
C ARG A 107 -2.49 13.00 -3.91
N PHE A 108 -2.74 12.80 -5.19
CA PHE A 108 -2.06 11.78 -5.98
C PHE A 108 -1.56 12.39 -7.28
N ALA A 109 -0.38 11.97 -7.71
CA ALA A 109 0.17 12.30 -9.01
C ALA A 109 0.15 11.08 -9.91
N ASP A 110 -0.19 11.30 -11.17
CA ASP A 110 -0.28 10.27 -12.20
C ASP A 110 1.08 9.60 -12.44
N ARG A 111 1.09 8.27 -12.60
CA ARG A 111 2.29 7.49 -12.94
C ARG A 111 2.11 6.62 -14.19
N GLY A 112 1.08 6.89 -14.99
CA GLY A 112 0.77 6.21 -16.24
C GLY A 112 0.18 4.81 -16.06
N GLU A 113 -0.01 4.16 -17.20
CA GLU A 113 -0.51 2.79 -17.30
C GLU A 113 0.62 1.76 -17.24
N HIS A 114 0.38 0.67 -16.51
CA HIS A 114 1.33 -0.43 -16.34
C HIS A 114 0.66 -1.77 -16.61
N GLU A 115 1.42 -2.72 -17.14
CA GLU A 115 1.02 -4.13 -17.19
C GLU A 115 1.49 -4.82 -15.91
N LEU A 116 0.55 -5.41 -15.17
CA LEU A 116 0.85 -6.10 -13.92
C LEU A 116 1.01 -7.59 -14.20
N LYS A 117 2.18 -8.16 -13.89
CA LYS A 117 2.47 -9.59 -14.16
C LYS A 117 1.38 -10.50 -13.58
N GLY A 118 0.72 -11.25 -14.48
CA GLY A 118 -0.32 -12.23 -14.13
C GLY A 118 -1.72 -11.63 -13.94
N VAL A 119 -1.90 -10.35 -14.25
CA VAL A 119 -3.19 -9.65 -14.20
C VAL A 119 -3.51 -9.13 -15.60
N PRO A 120 -4.68 -9.46 -16.17
CA PRO A 120 -5.08 -8.93 -17.48
C PRO A 120 -5.20 -7.40 -17.50
N GLY A 121 -4.95 -6.83 -18.68
CA GLY A 121 -5.20 -5.41 -18.96
C GLY A 121 -4.08 -4.47 -18.53
N ARG A 122 -4.33 -3.18 -18.77
CA ARG A 122 -3.46 -2.06 -18.38
C ARG A 122 -4.06 -1.35 -17.18
N TRP A 123 -3.18 -1.01 -16.25
CA TRP A 123 -3.56 -0.51 -14.94
C TRP A 123 -2.97 0.88 -14.72
N GLN A 124 -3.83 1.87 -14.60
CA GLN A 124 -3.43 3.23 -14.25
C GLN A 124 -2.95 3.27 -12.80
N LEU A 125 -1.70 3.67 -12.58
CA LEU A 125 -1.11 3.79 -11.25
C LEU A 125 -0.89 5.26 -10.88
N CYS A 126 -1.00 5.56 -9.60
CA CYS A 126 -0.84 6.90 -9.07
C CYS A 126 0.03 6.86 -7.82
N THR A 127 0.91 7.84 -7.65
CA THR A 127 1.70 7.97 -6.42
C THR A 127 0.97 8.85 -5.44
N LEU A 128 1.07 8.56 -4.15
CA LEU A 128 0.73 9.54 -3.12
C LEU A 128 1.69 10.73 -3.22
N VAL A 129 1.16 11.94 -3.29
CA VAL A 129 1.93 13.19 -3.12
C VAL A 129 2.07 13.40 -1.63
N ARG A 130 3.32 13.40 -1.17
CA ARG A 130 3.68 13.61 0.23
C ARG A 130 4.26 15.01 0.31
N ASP A 131 3.78 15.81 1.26
CA ASP A 131 4.49 17.01 1.62
C ASP A 131 5.81 16.56 2.26
N GLU A 132 6.90 16.73 1.53
CA GLU A 132 8.22 16.71 2.13
C GLU A 132 8.31 17.94 3.03
N ALA A 133 7.78 17.82 4.26
CA ALA A 133 8.18 18.71 5.33
C ALA A 133 9.70 18.58 5.42
N ALA A 134 10.39 19.65 5.01
CA ALA A 134 11.82 19.79 4.92
C ALA A 134 12.55 19.11 6.09
N ILE A 135 13.08 17.92 5.86
CA ILE A 135 14.15 17.37 6.69
C ILE A 135 15.43 17.77 5.97
N GLY A 136 15.80 19.04 6.15
CA GLY A 136 16.86 19.69 5.42
C GLY A 136 17.11 21.08 5.96
N ARG A 137 17.45 21.18 7.25
CA ARG A 137 18.41 22.15 7.79
C ARG A 137 18.83 21.74 9.19
#